data_AF-A0A2X2W849-F1
#
_entry.id   AF-A0A2X2W849-F1
#
_cell.length_a   1.000
_cell.length_b   1.000
_cell.length_c   1.000
_cell.angle_alpha   90.00
_cell.angle_beta   90.00
_cell.angle_gamma   90.00
#
_symmetry.space_group_name_H-M   'P 1'
#
loop_
_entity.id
_entity.type
_entity.pdbx_description
1 polymer ?
#
loop_
_entity_poly.entity_id
_entity_poly.type
_entity_poly.pdbx_seq_one_letter_code
_entity_poly.pdbx_strand_id
1 'polypeptide(L)'
;MESLDHFMDWLAVQYISALNIIHYMHDKYSYEASLMALHDRDVYRTMACGIAGLSVATDSLSAIKYAKVKPVRDHNGLAVDFVIGRRISAVRQQRRARGQHCLRSG
;
A
#
# COMPACT_ATOMS: atom_id res chain seq x y z
N MET A 1 -8.41 8.19 3.78
CA MET A 1 -7.21 7.53 3.22
C MET A 1 -5.92 8.21 3.69
N GLU A 2 -6.00 9.43 4.23
CA GLU A 2 -4.86 10.18 4.77
C GLU A 2 -3.97 9.41 5.75
N SER A 3 -4.53 8.62 6.68
CA SER A 3 -3.71 7.79 7.57
C SER A 3 -2.91 6.71 6.84
N LEU A 4 -3.47 6.09 5.79
CA LEU A 4 -2.74 5.07 5.03
C LEU A 4 -1.58 5.70 4.25
N ASP A 5 -1.84 6.87 3.65
CA ASP A 5 -0.85 7.63 2.88
C ASP A 5 0.38 7.98 3.73
N HIS A 6 0.14 8.47 4.95
CA HIS A 6 1.21 8.76 5.91
C HIS A 6 2.09 7.54 6.24
N PHE A 7 1.49 6.36 6.42
CA PHE A 7 2.26 5.14 6.68
C PHE A 7 3.00 4.65 5.42
N MET A 8 2.45 4.87 4.23
CA MET A 8 3.11 4.53 2.96
C MET A 8 4.37 5.38 2.74
N ASP A 9 4.33 6.67 3.06
CA ASP A 9 5.51 7.55 2.99
C ASP A 9 6.63 7.05 3.90
N TRP A 10 6.30 6.71 5.15
CA TRP A 10 7.27 6.14 6.08
C TRP A 10 7.84 4.81 5.59
N LEU A 11 6.97 3.92 5.08
CA LEU A 11 7.38 2.61 4.56
C LEU A 11 8.34 2.76 3.37
N ALA A 12 8.06 3.69 2.45
CA ALA A 12 8.89 3.92 1.28
C ALA A 12 10.32 4.33 1.67
N VAL A 13 10.47 5.24 2.64
CA VAL A 13 11.78 5.67 3.13
C VAL A 13 12.56 4.50 3.72
N GLN A 14 11.94 3.69 4.56
CA GLN A 14 12.60 2.54 5.19
C GLN A 14 12.97 1.48 4.15
N TYR A 15 12.08 1.21 3.19
CA TYR A 15 12.28 0.19 2.17
C TYR A 15 13.45 0.54 1.23
N ILE A 16 13.48 1.78 0.71
CA ILE A 16 14.57 2.23 -0.15
C ILE A 16 15.89 2.30 0.61
N SER A 17 15.88 2.75 1.88
CA SER A 17 17.09 2.76 2.71
C SER A 17 17.67 1.35 2.89
N ALA A 18 16.82 0.37 3.17
CA ALA A 18 17.25 -1.02 3.27
C ALA A 18 17.79 -1.56 1.94
N LEU A 19 17.10 -1.31 0.82
CA LEU A 19 17.55 -1.76 -0.50
C LEU A 19 18.89 -1.11 -0.90
N ASN A 20 19.11 0.15 -0.58
CA ASN A 20 20.39 0.82 -0.85
C ASN A 20 21.54 0.14 -0.10
N ILE A 21 21.33 -0.21 1.18
CA ILE A 21 22.34 -0.92 1.97
C ILE A 21 22.59 -2.30 1.36
N ILE A 22 21.54 -3.04 1.01
CA ILE A 22 21.66 -4.38 0.42
C ILE A 22 22.46 -4.33 -0.87
N HIS A 23 22.09 -3.47 -1.83
CA HIS A 23 22.78 -3.40 -3.13
C HIS A 23 24.22 -2.90 -2.98
N TYR A 24 24.47 -1.92 -2.11
CA TYR A 24 25.83 -1.46 -1.85
C TYR A 24 26.73 -2.56 -1.27
N MET A 25 26.21 -3.33 -0.31
CA MET A 25 26.99 -4.42 0.30
C MET A 25 27.11 -5.62 -0.64
N HIS A 26 26.09 -5.92 -1.43
CA HIS A 26 26.12 -7.00 -2.42
C HIS A 26 27.17 -6.72 -3.49
N ASP A 27 27.19 -5.50 -4.06
CA ASP A 27 28.19 -5.12 -5.05
C ASP A 27 29.62 -5.09 -4.48
N LYS A 28 29.77 -4.74 -3.19
CA LYS A 28 31.09 -4.67 -2.54
C LYS A 28 31.66 -6.05 -2.18
N TYR A 29 30.83 -6.95 -1.66
CA TYR A 29 31.30 -8.22 -1.09
C TYR A 29 30.99 -9.43 -1.97
N SER A 30 30.02 -9.34 -2.86
CA SER A 30 29.54 -10.43 -3.71
C SER A 30 29.25 -9.93 -5.12
N TYR A 31 30.23 -9.25 -5.71
CA TYR A 31 30.11 -8.77 -7.08
C TYR A 31 29.99 -9.95 -8.06
N GLU A 32 28.94 -9.96 -8.87
CA GLU A 32 28.61 -11.02 -9.83
C GLU A 32 29.49 -10.93 -11.09
N ALA A 33 30.81 -11.00 -10.91
CA ALA A 33 31.80 -10.71 -11.95
C ALA A 33 31.61 -11.56 -13.22
N SER A 34 31.26 -12.84 -13.07
CA SER A 34 31.03 -13.74 -14.20
C SER A 34 29.79 -13.38 -15.02
N LEU A 35 28.70 -12.93 -14.37
CA LEU A 35 27.47 -12.50 -15.04
C LEU A 35 27.66 -11.11 -15.66
N MET A 36 28.36 -10.21 -14.95
CA MET A 36 28.63 -8.85 -15.41
C MET A 36 29.65 -8.81 -16.56
N ALA A 37 30.55 -9.80 -16.69
CA ALA A 37 31.47 -9.92 -17.81
C ALA A 37 30.77 -10.24 -19.15
N LEU A 38 29.53 -10.74 -19.09
CA LEU A 38 28.68 -11.03 -20.26
C LEU A 38 27.73 -9.88 -20.60
N HIS A 39 27.73 -8.82 -19.81
CA HIS A 39 26.93 -7.61 -20.06
C HIS A 39 27.78 -6.53 -20.72
N ASP A 40 27.13 -5.63 -21.45
CA ASP A 40 27.78 -4.43 -21.99
C ASP A 40 28.35 -3.55 -20.88
N ARG A 41 29.35 -2.73 -21.22
CA ARG A 41 30.06 -1.85 -20.27
C ARG A 41 29.10 -1.02 -19.41
N ASP A 42 28.02 -0.52 -20.00
CA ASP A 42 27.01 0.29 -19.33
C ASP A 42 25.71 -0.51 -19.12
N VAL A 43 25.55 -1.03 -17.91
CA VAL A 43 24.33 -1.77 -17.52
C VAL A 43 23.35 -0.84 -16.82
N TYR A 44 22.13 -0.77 -17.34
CA TYR A 44 21.01 -0.11 -16.67
C TYR A 44 20.59 -0.91 -15.45
N ARG A 45 20.73 -0.31 -14.26
CA ARG A 45 20.29 -0.90 -12.99
C ARG A 45 18.98 -0.25 -12.54
N THR A 46 17.98 -1.08 -12.27
CA THR A 46 16.69 -0.64 -11.73
C THR A 46 16.54 -1.08 -10.28
N MET A 47 16.09 -0.19 -9.40
CA MET A 47 15.74 -0.55 -8.03
C MET A 47 14.36 -1.23 -8.02
N ALA A 48 14.35 -2.56 -8.16
CA ALA A 48 13.12 -3.34 -8.21
C ALA A 48 12.45 -3.40 -6.84
N CYS A 49 11.36 -2.64 -6.67
CA CYS A 49 10.53 -2.65 -5.47
C CYS A 49 9.28 -3.51 -5.70
N GLY A 50 9.02 -4.46 -4.80
CA GLY A 50 7.84 -5.32 -4.87
C GLY A 50 6.78 -4.92 -3.84
N ILE A 51 5.50 -5.08 -4.18
CA ILE A 51 4.38 -4.89 -3.25
C ILE A 51 3.68 -6.23 -3.03
N ALA A 52 3.62 -6.68 -1.78
CA ALA A 52 2.87 -7.87 -1.40
C ALA A 52 1.46 -7.51 -0.88
N GLY A 53 0.48 -8.37 -1.12
CA GLY A 53 -0.87 -8.23 -0.53
C GLY A 53 -1.74 -7.13 -1.14
N LEU A 54 -1.47 -6.70 -2.37
CA LEU A 54 -2.23 -5.62 -3.03
C LEU A 54 -3.73 -5.93 -3.14
N SER A 55 -4.11 -7.17 -3.45
CA SER A 55 -5.51 -7.60 -3.52
C SER A 55 -6.22 -7.45 -2.18
N VAL A 56 -5.58 -7.92 -1.09
CA VAL A 56 -6.10 -7.82 0.27
C VAL A 56 -6.27 -6.37 0.70
N ALA A 57 -5.30 -5.51 0.41
CA ALA A 57 -5.39 -4.08 0.68
C ALA A 57 -6.55 -3.44 -0.11
N THR A 58 -6.69 -3.79 -1.39
CA THR A 58 -7.75 -3.26 -2.27
C THR A 58 -9.13 -3.70 -1.79
N ASP A 59 -9.32 -4.97 -1.47
CA ASP A 59 -10.59 -5.50 -0.98
C ASP A 59 -10.96 -4.93 0.38
N SER A 60 -9.99 -4.73 1.28
CA SER A 60 -10.21 -4.10 2.58
C SER A 60 -10.67 -2.65 2.42
N LEU A 61 -10.02 -1.87 1.55
CA LEU A 61 -10.43 -0.50 1.24
C LEU A 61 -11.81 -0.45 0.58
N SER A 62 -12.09 -1.42 -0.30
CA SER A 62 -13.41 -1.58 -0.92
C SER A 62 -14.48 -1.87 0.14
N ALA A 63 -14.25 -2.79 1.07
CA ALA A 63 -15.18 -3.10 2.15
C ALA A 63 -15.47 -1.86 3.01
N ILE A 64 -14.44 -1.08 3.38
CA ILE A 64 -14.61 0.15 4.17
C ILE A 64 -15.42 1.22 3.41
N LYS A 65 -15.25 1.31 2.09
CA LYS A 65 -15.94 2.31 1.26
C LYS A 65 -17.37 1.91 0.90
N TYR A 66 -17.61 0.63 0.62
CA TYR A 66 -18.85 0.11 0.02
C TYR A 66 -19.74 -0.67 1.01
N ALA A 67 -19.23 -1.05 2.17
CA ALA A 67 -19.98 -1.72 3.22
C ALA A 67 -19.85 -0.99 4.57
N LYS A 68 -20.69 -1.35 5.54
CA LYS A 68 -20.50 -0.90 6.93
C LYS A 68 -19.58 -1.88 7.63
N VAL A 69 -18.31 -1.51 7.81
CA VAL A 69 -17.32 -2.30 8.54
C VAL A 69 -17.27 -1.84 10.00
N LYS A 70 -17.37 -2.77 10.94
CA LYS A 70 -17.17 -2.50 12.38
C LYS A 70 -15.92 -3.24 12.87
N PRO A 71 -14.89 -2.52 13.38
CA PRO A 71 -13.71 -3.16 13.96
C PRO A 71 -14.06 -3.80 15.32
N VAL A 72 -13.71 -5.07 15.49
CA VAL A 72 -13.71 -5.76 16.77
C VAL A 72 -12.36 -5.49 17.42
N ARG A 73 -12.39 -4.90 18.62
CA ARG A 73 -11.19 -4.52 19.36
C ARG A 73 -10.97 -5.47 20.53
N ASP A 74 -9.71 -5.78 20.80
CA ASP A 74 -9.30 -6.53 21.99
C ASP A 74 -9.17 -5.58 23.22
N HIS A 75 -8.82 -6.12 24.39
CA HIS A 75 -8.61 -5.40 25.65
C HIS A 75 -7.61 -4.24 25.54
N ASN A 76 -6.63 -4.33 24.63
CA ASN A 76 -5.66 -3.26 24.36
C ASN A 76 -6.14 -2.23 23.33
N GLY A 77 -7.38 -2.33 22.85
CA GLY A 77 -7.95 -1.42 21.85
C GLY A 77 -7.46 -1.67 20.41
N LEU A 78 -6.66 -2.72 20.19
CA LEU A 78 -6.19 -3.13 18.85
C LEU A 78 -7.31 -3.84 18.09
N ALA A 79 -7.47 -3.50 16.81
CA ALA A 79 -8.43 -4.17 15.93
C ALA A 79 -7.92 -5.57 15.56
N VAL A 80 -8.60 -6.61 16.05
CA VAL A 80 -8.23 -8.02 15.82
C VAL A 80 -9.10 -8.67 14.75
N ASP A 81 -10.30 -8.15 14.51
CA ASP A 81 -11.22 -8.66 13.50
C ASP A 81 -12.13 -7.55 12.95
N PHE A 82 -12.78 -7.79 11.82
CA PHE A 82 -13.67 -6.85 11.14
C PHE A 82 -14.98 -7.51 10.75
N VAL A 83 -16.08 -7.05 11.35
CA VAL A 83 -17.42 -7.51 10.97
C VAL A 83 -17.93 -6.65 9.81
N ILE A 84 -18.19 -7.29 8.67
CA ILE A 84 -18.69 -6.65 7.46
C ILE A 84 -20.23 -6.74 7.45
N GLY A 85 -20.91 -5.60 7.59
CA GLY A 85 -22.36 -5.49 7.50
C GLY A 85 -22.88 -5.42 6.06
N ARG A 86 -24.21 -5.29 5.89
CA ARG A 86 -24.86 -5.24 4.57
C ARG A 86 -24.18 -4.25 3.62
N ARG A 87 -23.86 -4.73 2.42
CA ARG A 87 -23.37 -3.95 1.28
C ARG A 87 -24.36 -2.81 0.99
N ILE A 88 -23.85 -1.59 0.89
CA ILE A 88 -24.67 -0.45 0.47
C ILE A 88 -24.78 -0.55 -1.05
N SER A 89 -25.98 -0.62 -1.59
CA SER A 89 -26.21 -0.68 -3.04
C SER A 89 -25.61 0.56 -3.73
N ALA A 90 -24.92 0.35 -4.86
CA ALA A 90 -24.20 1.40 -5.59
C ALA A 90 -25.08 2.65 -5.87
N VAL A 91 -26.37 2.44 -6.13
CA VAL A 91 -27.39 3.49 -6.33
C VAL A 91 -27.53 4.43 -5.13
N ARG A 92 -27.45 3.90 -3.90
CA ARG A 92 -27.58 4.68 -2.66
C ARG A 92 -26.30 5.48 -2.36
N GLN A 93 -25.17 5.02 -2.89
CA GLN A 93 -23.85 5.61 -2.71
C GLN A 93 -23.61 6.78 -3.66
N GLN A 94 -24.04 6.66 -4.92
CA GLN A 94 -24.01 7.77 -5.89
C GLN A 94 -24.89 8.94 -5.42
N ARG A 95 -26.03 8.65 -4.77
CA ARG A 95 -26.88 9.68 -4.14
C ARG A 95 -26.20 10.35 -2.93
N ARG A 96 -25.43 9.63 -2.11
CA ARG A 96 -24.67 10.23 -1.00
C ARG A 96 -23.47 11.05 -1.48
N ALA A 97 -22.72 10.58 -2.48
CA ALA A 97 -21.59 11.31 -3.05
C ALA A 97 -22.03 12.59 -3.78
N ARG A 98 -23.15 12.56 -4.52
CA ARG A 98 -23.71 13.76 -5.17
C ARG A 98 -24.34 14.74 -4.16
N GLY A 99 -24.91 14.26 -3.05
CA GLY A 99 -25.45 15.11 -1.98
C GLY A 99 -24.39 15.92 -1.23
N GLN A 100 -23.14 15.44 -1.14
CA GLN A 100 -22.04 16.19 -0.53
C GLN A 100 -21.49 17.31 -1.43
N HIS A 101 -21.69 17.22 -2.76
CA HIS A 101 -21.20 18.24 -3.68
C HIS A 101 -22.08 19.50 -3.71
N CYS A 102 -23.34 19.42 -3.27
CA CYS A 102 -24.30 20.54 -3.25
C CYS A 102 -24.24 21.39 -1.96
N LEU A 103 -23.55 20.93 -0.91
CA LEU A 103 -23.45 21.61 0.39
C LEU A 103 -22.13 22.37 0.59
N ARG A 104 -21.27 22.44 -0.43
CA ARG A 104 -19.97 23.15 -0.37
C ARG A 104 -19.90 24.40 -1.26
N SER A 105 -21.02 24.83 -1.82
CA SER A 105 -21.12 25.97 -2.75
C SER A 105 -22.12 27.05 -2.31
N GLY A 106 -22.36 27.15 -0.99
CA GLY A 106 -23.10 28.26 -0.36
C GLY A 106 -22.21 29.03 0.59
#